data_AF-A0A258DSE1-F1
#
_entry.id   AF-A0A258DSE1-F1
#
_cell.length_a   1.000
_cell.length_b   1.000
_cell.length_c   1.000
_cell.angle_alpha   90.00
_cell.angle_beta   90.00
_cell.angle_gamma   90.00
#
_symmetry.space_group_name_H-M   'P 1'
#
loop_
_entity.id
_entity.type
_entity.pdbx_description
1 polymer ?
#
loop_
_entity_poly.entity_id
_entity_poly.type
_entity_poly.pdbx_seq_one_letter_code
_entity_poly.pdbx_strand_id
1 'polypeptide(L)'
;MTIITVADAKAHMNITTDADDALITAKIEAAEAWIALYIGTALDDAEAFPDGTPEPLKEATRQLVAHLYENREATLVGLNMVDVSPGLFALMAPYRDWAF
;
A
#
# COMPACT_ATOMS: atom_id res chain seq x y z
N MET A 1 0.80 0.34 13.67
CA MET A 1 -0.51 1.02 13.67
C MET A 1 -0.99 1.10 12.23
N THR A 2 -2.29 0.95 11.92
CA THR A 2 -2.74 0.99 10.51
C THR A 2 -2.74 2.42 9.98
N ILE A 3 -2.04 2.63 8.87
CA ILE A 3 -1.85 3.93 8.21
C ILE A 3 -3.10 4.33 7.41
N ILE A 4 -3.79 3.35 6.82
CA ILE A 4 -5.09 3.53 6.18
C ILE A 4 -6.14 2.65 6.87
N THR A 5 -7.41 3.06 6.79
CA THR A 5 -8.53 2.30 7.36
C THR A 5 -9.15 1.36 6.32
N VAL A 6 -9.87 0.33 6.77
CA VAL A 6 -10.67 -0.53 5.87
C VAL A 6 -11.67 0.29 5.06
N ALA A 7 -12.30 1.32 5.66
CA ALA A 7 -13.22 2.21 4.96
C ALA A 7 -12.53 3.01 3.85
N ASP A 8 -11.30 3.50 4.10
CA ASP A 8 -10.49 4.20 3.10
C ASP A 8 -10.09 3.28 1.93
N ALA A 9 -9.63 2.07 2.24
CA ALA A 9 -9.30 1.08 1.23
C ALA A 9 -10.53 0.66 0.40
N LYS A 10 -11.68 0.44 1.04
CA LYS A 10 -12.95 0.14 0.36
C LYS A 10 -13.38 1.28 -0.56
N ALA A 11 -13.28 2.52 -0.11
CA ALA A 11 -13.60 3.69 -0.94
C ALA A 11 -12.71 3.75 -2.19
N HIS A 12 -11.40 3.47 -2.05
CA HIS A 12 -10.46 3.42 -3.18
C HIS A 12 -10.81 2.31 -4.20
N MET A 13 -11.23 1.13 -3.72
CA MET A 13 -11.60 -0.02 -4.56
C MET A 13 -13.07 0.00 -5.03
N ASN A 14 -13.84 1.04 -4.67
CA ASN A 14 -15.28 1.12 -4.93
C ASN A 14 -16.08 -0.08 -4.37
N ILE A 15 -15.71 -0.57 -3.18
CA ILE A 15 -16.38 -1.65 -2.47
C ILE A 15 -17.38 -1.04 -1.47
N THR A 16 -18.65 -1.42 -1.56
CA THR A 16 -19.74 -0.85 -0.73
C THR A 16 -20.26 -1.80 0.34
N THR A 17 -19.78 -3.04 0.37
CA THR A 17 -20.20 -4.08 1.30
C THR A 17 -19.12 -4.39 2.32
N ASP A 18 -19.49 -5.02 3.42
CA ASP A 18 -18.56 -5.38 4.51
C ASP A 18 -18.12 -6.86 4.49
N ALA A 19 -18.51 -7.62 3.46
CA ALA A 19 -18.25 -9.05 3.38
C ALA A 19 -16.76 -9.40 3.42
N ASP A 20 -15.92 -8.53 2.88
CA ASP A 20 -14.48 -8.73 2.74
C ASP A 20 -13.65 -7.93 3.74
N ASP A 21 -14.24 -7.32 4.77
CA ASP A 21 -13.52 -6.44 5.72
C ASP A 21 -12.32 -7.14 6.38
N ALA A 22 -12.48 -8.41 6.76
CA ALA A 22 -11.38 -9.20 7.32
C ALA A 22 -10.27 -9.46 6.29
N LEU A 23 -10.62 -9.72 5.03
CA LEU A 23 -9.66 -9.93 3.96
C LEU A 23 -8.91 -8.63 3.63
N ILE A 24 -9.63 -7.52 3.51
CA ILE A 24 -9.06 -6.19 3.25
C ILE A 24 -8.12 -5.78 4.39
N THR A 25 -8.49 -6.05 5.65
CA THR A 25 -7.60 -5.84 6.80
C THR A 25 -6.27 -6.58 6.63
N ALA A 26 -6.32 -7.87 6.28
CA ALA A 26 -5.10 -8.65 6.04
C ALA A 26 -4.25 -8.12 4.86
N LYS A 27 -4.89 -7.54 3.83
CA LYS A 27 -4.17 -6.90 2.71
C LYS A 27 -3.51 -5.59 3.12
N ILE A 28 -4.16 -4.79 3.96
CA ILE A 28 -3.58 -3.56 4.54
C ILE A 28 -2.33 -3.91 5.33
N GLU A 29 -2.42 -4.88 6.25
CA GLU A 29 -1.27 -5.31 7.07
C GLU A 29 -0.10 -5.79 6.21
N ALA A 30 -0.37 -6.60 5.17
CA ALA A 30 0.66 -7.08 4.26
C ALA A 30 1.30 -5.95 3.44
N ALA A 31 0.49 -5.01 2.94
CA ALA A 31 0.97 -3.87 2.16
C ALA A 31 1.84 -2.93 3.02
N GLU A 32 1.39 -2.57 4.21
CA GLU A 32 2.12 -1.68 5.13
C GLU A 32 3.47 -2.30 5.54
N ALA A 33 3.48 -3.58 5.90
CA ALA A 33 4.71 -4.28 6.26
C ALA A 33 5.71 -4.31 5.10
N TRP A 34 5.23 -4.54 3.88
CA TRP A 34 6.09 -4.58 2.70
C TRP A 34 6.65 -3.20 2.36
N ILE A 35 5.82 -2.15 2.40
CA ILE A 35 6.26 -0.78 2.11
C ILE A 35 7.29 -0.33 3.15
N ALA A 36 7.05 -0.56 4.44
CA ALA A 36 7.97 -0.19 5.50
C ALA A 36 9.34 -0.86 5.31
N LEU A 37 9.36 -2.15 4.97
CA LEU A 37 10.59 -2.87 4.65
C LEU A 37 11.26 -2.33 3.38
N TYR A 38 10.49 -1.98 2.37
CA TYR A 38 11.01 -1.46 1.10
C TYR A 38 11.69 -0.09 1.27
N ILE A 39 11.08 0.81 2.04
CA ILE A 39 11.63 2.15 2.29
C ILE A 39 12.71 2.14 3.38
N GLY A 40 12.72 1.12 4.25
CA GLY A 40 13.70 1.00 5.34
C GLY A 40 13.30 1.69 6.65
N THR A 41 12.08 2.22 6.71
CA THR A 41 11.57 3.06 7.82
C THR A 41 10.15 2.61 8.17
N ALA A 42 9.81 2.56 9.46
CA ALA A 42 8.44 2.27 9.87
C ALA A 42 7.49 3.40 9.40
N LEU A 43 6.30 3.05 8.92
CA LEU A 43 5.36 4.05 8.39
C LEU A 43 4.76 4.96 9.46
N ASP A 44 4.75 4.51 10.72
CA ASP A 44 4.33 5.25 11.90
C ASP A 44 5.51 5.80 12.72
N ASP A 45 6.71 5.83 12.14
CA ASP A 45 7.90 6.40 12.78
C ASP A 45 7.75 7.93 12.94
N ALA A 46 7.64 8.39 14.18
CA ALA A 46 7.45 9.80 14.49
C ALA A 46 8.72 10.66 14.33
N GLU A 47 9.91 10.05 14.29
CA GLU A 47 11.16 10.76 14.06
C GLU A 47 11.36 11.01 12.57
N ALA A 48 11.12 9.99 11.75
CA ALA A 48 11.16 10.11 10.29
C ALA A 48 9.98 10.91 9.73
N PHE A 49 8.80 10.77 10.33
CA PHE A 49 7.55 11.39 9.89
C PHE A 49 6.89 12.19 11.03
N PRO A 50 7.44 13.36 11.41
CA PRO A 50 6.94 14.15 12.53
C PRO A 50 5.51 14.68 12.34
N ASP A 51 5.10 14.88 11.07
CA ASP A 51 3.74 15.31 10.70
C ASP A 51 2.81 14.11 10.39
N GLY A 52 3.24 12.89 10.74
CA GLY A 52 2.59 11.64 10.39
C GLY A 52 2.93 11.14 8.99
N THR A 53 2.45 9.94 8.66
CA THR A 53 2.80 9.27 7.40
C THR A 53 2.46 10.15 6.18
N PRO A 54 3.43 10.41 5.29
CA PRO A 54 3.22 11.20 4.08
C PRO A 54 2.11 10.64 3.17
N GLU A 55 1.32 11.52 2.56
CA GLU A 55 0.24 11.14 1.64
C GLU A 55 0.67 10.23 0.47
N PRO A 56 1.85 10.39 -0.15
CA PRO A 56 2.30 9.46 -1.19
C PRO A 56 2.48 8.02 -0.68
N LEU A 57 2.91 7.83 0.57
CA LEU A 57 3.01 6.50 1.17
C LEU A 57 1.63 5.92 1.46
N LYS A 58 0.66 6.74 1.87
CA LYS A 58 -0.74 6.31 2.01
C LYS A 58 -1.32 5.85 0.68
N GLU A 59 -1.08 6.61 -0.39
CA GLU A 59 -1.52 6.24 -1.74
C GLU A 59 -0.83 4.97 -2.25
N ALA A 60 0.48 4.82 -2.00
CA ALA A 60 1.21 3.59 -2.27
C ALA A 60 0.56 2.38 -1.57
N THR A 61 0.18 2.53 -0.29
CA THR A 61 -0.55 1.50 0.44
C THR A 61 -1.88 1.16 -0.23
N ARG A 62 -2.69 2.16 -0.64
CA ARG A 62 -3.96 1.91 -1.34
C ARG A 62 -3.77 1.14 -2.64
N GLN A 63 -2.81 1.54 -3.47
CA GLN A 63 -2.51 0.87 -4.74
C GLN A 63 -2.07 -0.58 -4.54
N LEU A 64 -1.21 -0.84 -3.53
CA LEU A 64 -0.75 -2.19 -3.23
C LEU A 64 -1.87 -3.05 -2.64
N VAL A 65 -2.72 -2.50 -1.77
CA VAL A 65 -3.90 -3.20 -1.23
C VAL A 65 -4.86 -3.59 -2.36
N ALA A 66 -5.19 -2.67 -3.25
CA ALA A 66 -6.03 -2.94 -4.41
C ALA A 66 -5.43 -4.04 -5.28
N HIS A 67 -4.12 -3.97 -5.55
CA HIS A 67 -3.43 -5.00 -6.31
C HIS A 67 -3.52 -6.38 -5.66
N LEU A 68 -3.24 -6.49 -4.35
CA LEU A 68 -3.25 -7.75 -3.60
C LEU A 68 -4.65 -8.33 -3.37
N TYR A 69 -5.69 -7.49 -3.41
CA TYR A 69 -7.08 -7.92 -3.31
C TYR A 69 -7.58 -8.53 -4.62
N GLU A 70 -7.32 -7.84 -5.74
CA GLU A 70 -7.73 -8.27 -7.09
C GLU A 70 -6.89 -9.45 -7.60
N ASN A 71 -5.57 -9.42 -7.38
CA ASN A 71 -4.64 -10.42 -7.89
C ASN A 71 -4.25 -11.39 -6.75
N ARG A 72 -4.94 -12.52 -6.69
CA ARG A 72 -4.83 -13.50 -5.59
C ARG A 72 -3.80 -14.60 -5.81
N GLU A 73 -3.25 -14.66 -7.02
CA GLU A 73 -2.25 -15.64 -7.42
C GLU A 73 -0.89 -14.96 -7.53
N ALA A 74 0.18 -15.69 -7.21
CA ALA A 74 1.55 -15.18 -7.33
C ALA A 74 1.97 -14.93 -8.79
N THR A 75 1.21 -15.44 -9.76
CA THR A 75 1.50 -15.33 -11.19
C THR A 75 0.22 -15.12 -11.99
N LEU A 76 0.28 -14.22 -12.98
CA LEU A 76 -0.77 -14.07 -13.99
C LEU A 76 -0.27 -14.55 -15.35
N VAL A 77 -1.12 -15.25 -16.10
CA VAL A 77 -0.81 -15.72 -17.45
C VAL A 77 -1.66 -14.95 -18.47
N GLY A 78 -1.02 -14.41 -19.51
CA GLY A 78 -1.72 -13.81 -20.66
C GLY A 78 -2.19 -12.37 -20.48
N LEU A 79 -1.68 -11.64 -19.47
CA LEU A 79 -1.95 -10.21 -19.28
C LEU A 79 -0.69 -9.39 -19.48
N ASN A 80 -0.83 -8.23 -20.16
CA ASN A 80 0.22 -7.22 -20.23
C ASN A 80 0.05 -6.28 -19.03
N MET A 81 0.95 -6.35 -18.06
CA MET A 81 1.04 -5.31 -17.03
C MET A 81 1.63 -4.05 -17.64
N VAL A 82 0.98 -2.92 -17.43
CA VAL A 82 1.49 -1.61 -17.80
C VAL A 82 1.55 -0.74 -16.55
N ASP A 83 2.69 -0.09 -16.35
CA ASP A 83 2.82 0.88 -15.28
C ASP A 83 1.94 2.09 -15.57
N VAL A 84 1.12 2.47 -14.60
CA VAL A 84 0.32 3.69 -14.63
C VAL A 84 1.02 4.73 -13.79
N SER A 85 1.22 5.94 -14.32
CA SER A 85 1.99 6.99 -13.65
C SER A 85 1.13 7.87 -12.73
N PRO A 86 1.60 8.21 -11.51
CA PRO A 86 2.74 7.62 -10.82
C PRO A 86 2.39 6.23 -10.29
N GLY A 87 3.27 5.25 -10.54
CA GLY A 87 3.10 3.90 -10.01
C GLY A 87 3.59 3.78 -8.57
N LEU A 88 3.30 2.65 -7.95
CA LEU A 88 3.68 2.32 -6.56
C LEU A 88 5.12 2.73 -6.21
N PHE A 89 6.10 2.32 -7.04
CA PHE A 89 7.51 2.60 -6.79
C PHE A 89 7.88 4.09 -6.89
N ALA A 90 7.21 4.84 -7.77
CA ALA A 90 7.45 6.27 -7.92
C ALA A 90 6.98 7.06 -6.68
N LEU A 91 5.89 6.60 -6.05
CA LEU A 91 5.38 7.19 -4.80
C LEU A 91 6.32 6.93 -3.62
N MET A 92 6.93 5.74 -3.55
CA MET A 92 7.84 5.36 -2.46
C MET A 92 9.27 5.88 -2.62
N ALA A 93 9.71 6.15 -3.86
CA ALA A 93 11.11 6.48 -4.15
C ALA A 93 11.72 7.61 -3.29
N PRO A 94 11.01 8.73 -2.99
CA PRO A 94 11.57 9.81 -2.18
C PRO A 94 11.79 9.46 -0.71
N TYR A 95 11.16 8.39 -0.21
CA TYR A 95 11.15 8.01 1.20
C TYR A 95 12.08 6.85 1.53
N ARG A 96 12.78 6.31 0.52
CA ARG A 96 13.66 5.16 0.70
C ARG A 96 14.98 5.60 1.34
N ASP A 97 15.30 5.00 2.48
CA ASP A 97 16.60 5.12 3.11
C ASP A 97 17.64 4.33 2.31
N TRP A 98 18.67 5.05 1.83
CA TRP A 98 19.79 4.47 1.10
C TRP A 98 20.96 4.29 2.06
N ALA A 99 21.30 3.04 2.37
CA ALA A 99 22.57 2.69 3.00
C ALA A 99 23.62 2.42 1.92
N PHE A 100 24.79 3.07 2.03
CA PHE A 100 25.93 2.92 1.12
C PHE A 100 27.08 2.14 1.78
#